data_AF-A0A925KED1-F1
#
_entry.id   AF-A0A925KED1-F1
#
_cell.length_a   1.000
_cell.length_b   1.000
_cell.length_c   1.000
_cell.angle_alpha   90.00
_cell.angle_beta   90.00
_cell.angle_gamma   90.00
#
_symmetry.space_group_name_H-M   'P 1'
#
loop_
_entity.id
_entity.type
_entity.pdbx_description
1 polymer ?
#
loop_
_entity_poly.entity_id
_entity_poly.type
_entity_poly.pdbx_seq_one_letter_code
_entity_poly.pdbx_strand_id
1 'polypeptide(L)'
;MDVNAPLTLLGGISPAAFMRRRWQKQPLLVRQAWPGVTSPLSRPALFHLVAREAVESRLIERRMKGAQEHWTLRHGPMPRRALPPLRRPAWTLLVQGLDLHVP
;
A
#
# COMPACT_ATOMS: atom_id res chain seq x y z
N MET A 1 24.65 13.74 3.68
CA MET A 1 23.72 13.70 2.53
C MET A 1 23.80 15.04 1.84
N ASP A 2 24.15 15.09 0.56
CA ASP A 2 24.11 16.32 -0.22
C ASP A 2 22.66 16.58 -0.69
N VAL A 3 22.05 17.63 -0.18
CA VAL A 3 20.65 17.99 -0.48
C VAL A 3 20.50 18.70 -1.84
N ASN A 4 21.60 19.03 -2.50
CA ASN A 4 21.63 19.67 -3.81
C ASN A 4 21.94 18.68 -4.94
N ALA A 5 22.43 17.49 -4.63
CA ALA A 5 22.63 16.42 -5.59
C ALA A 5 21.28 15.81 -6.05
N PRO A 6 21.09 15.57 -7.36
CA PRO A 6 19.94 14.82 -7.89
C PRO A 6 19.79 13.41 -7.32
N LEU A 7 18.54 12.96 -7.09
CA LEU A 7 18.23 11.60 -6.69
C LEU A 7 17.25 10.93 -7.67
N THR A 8 17.53 9.68 -8.06
CA THR A 8 16.62 8.86 -8.89
C THR A 8 15.24 8.73 -8.26
N LEU A 9 15.19 8.54 -6.93
CA LEU A 9 13.95 8.44 -6.15
C LEU A 9 13.05 9.68 -6.29
N LEU A 10 13.64 10.84 -6.57
CA LEU A 10 12.93 12.10 -6.75
C LEU A 10 12.76 12.48 -8.22
N GLY A 11 13.11 11.58 -9.16
CA GLY A 11 13.01 11.83 -10.60
C GLY A 11 14.11 12.73 -11.14
N GLY A 12 15.32 12.64 -10.57
CA GLY A 12 16.49 13.38 -11.03
C GLY A 12 16.52 14.85 -10.57
N ILE A 13 15.66 15.24 -9.62
CA ILE A 13 15.78 16.52 -8.91
C ILE A 13 16.45 16.30 -7.55
N SER A 14 17.02 17.37 -7.00
CA SER A 14 17.60 17.34 -5.67
C SER A 14 16.52 17.40 -4.58
N PRO A 15 16.81 16.89 -3.37
CA PRO A 15 15.95 17.08 -2.20
C PRO A 15 15.55 18.55 -1.98
N ALA A 16 16.49 19.49 -2.13
CA ALA A 16 16.21 20.92 -1.97
C ALA A 16 15.19 21.43 -3.02
N ALA A 17 15.29 20.99 -4.27
CA ALA A 17 14.33 21.34 -5.31
C ALA A 17 12.95 20.70 -5.08
N PHE A 18 12.92 19.44 -4.63
CA PHE A 18 11.69 18.72 -4.28
C PHE A 18 10.95 19.42 -3.14
N MET A 19 11.62 19.74 -2.03
CA MET A 19 11.03 20.42 -0.87
C MET A 19 10.48 21.80 -1.25
N ARG A 20 11.20 22.55 -2.09
CA ARG A 20 10.78 23.90 -2.49
C ARG A 20 9.57 23.91 -3.43
N ARG A 21 9.46 22.94 -4.36
CA ARG A 21 8.49 23.01 -5.48
C ARG A 21 7.41 21.94 -5.48
N ARG A 22 7.60 20.81 -4.80
CA ARG A 22 6.71 19.63 -4.88
C ARG A 22 6.09 19.26 -3.54
N TRP A 23 6.91 19.17 -2.49
CA TRP A 23 6.45 18.75 -1.17
C TRP A 23 5.29 19.62 -0.67
N GLN A 24 4.17 18.98 -0.36
CA GLN A 24 2.90 19.63 0.06
C GLN A 24 2.38 20.73 -0.89
N LYS A 25 2.77 20.70 -2.17
CA LYS A 25 2.36 21.70 -3.18
C LYS A 25 1.75 21.08 -4.42
N GLN A 26 2.43 20.10 -5.01
CA GLN A 26 1.99 19.48 -6.27
C GLN A 26 2.39 18.01 -6.32
N PRO A 27 1.50 17.11 -6.79
CA PRO A 27 1.85 15.72 -7.07
C PRO A 27 3.01 15.60 -8.06
N LEU A 28 3.85 14.58 -7.87
CA LEU A 28 4.95 14.24 -8.76
C LEU A 28 4.90 12.74 -9.06
N LEU A 29 4.78 12.38 -10.34
CA LEU A 29 4.95 11.00 -10.80
C LEU A 29 6.42 10.77 -11.16
N VAL A 30 7.09 9.90 -10.42
CA VAL A 30 8.45 9.44 -10.73
C VAL A 30 8.40 8.02 -11.28
N ARG A 31 8.67 7.85 -12.57
CA ARG A 31 8.75 6.53 -13.21
C ARG A 31 10.08 5.89 -12.83
N GLN A 32 10.06 4.60 -12.47
CA GLN A 32 11.27 3.85 -12.07
C GLN A 32 12.04 4.52 -10.92
N ALA A 33 11.33 5.09 -9.94
CA ALA A 33 11.93 5.75 -8.78
C ALA A 33 12.85 4.82 -7.95
N TRP A 34 12.50 3.53 -7.93
CA TRP A 34 13.28 2.47 -7.31
C TRP A 34 13.32 1.26 -8.28
N PRO A 35 14.32 1.21 -9.19
CA PRO A 35 14.47 0.10 -10.12
C PRO A 35 14.66 -1.22 -9.37
N GLY A 36 13.98 -2.27 -9.82
CA GLY A 36 14.10 -3.61 -9.22
C GLY A 36 13.47 -3.76 -7.84
N VAL A 37 12.65 -2.80 -7.37
CA VAL A 37 11.95 -2.93 -6.09
C VAL A 37 11.09 -4.19 -6.05
N THR A 38 11.25 -4.96 -4.96
CA THR A 38 10.46 -6.15 -4.67
C THR A 38 9.58 -5.91 -3.45
N SER A 39 8.45 -6.61 -3.35
CA SER A 39 7.62 -6.56 -2.14
C SER A 39 8.43 -7.04 -0.93
N PRO A 40 8.42 -6.33 0.22
CA PRO A 40 9.12 -6.76 1.43
C PRO A 40 8.45 -7.99 2.08
N LEU A 41 7.21 -8.29 1.69
CA LEU A 41 6.44 -9.39 2.25
C LEU A 41 5.75 -10.20 1.14
N SER A 42 5.72 -11.52 1.31
CA SER A 42 4.93 -12.41 0.46
C SER A 42 3.44 -12.33 0.80
N ARG A 43 2.58 -12.66 -0.18
CA ARG A 43 1.12 -12.68 0.04
C ARG A 43 0.69 -13.65 1.16
N PRO A 44 1.22 -14.89 1.26
CA PRO A 44 0.89 -15.76 2.39
C PRO A 44 1.26 -15.14 3.74
N ALA A 45 2.45 -14.54 3.84
CA ALA A 45 2.89 -13.90 5.07
C ALA A 45 2.02 -12.70 5.45
N LEU A 46 1.55 -11.92 4.47
CA LEU A 46 0.55 -10.86 4.69
C LEU A 46 -0.75 -11.43 5.30
N PHE A 47 -1.23 -12.58 4.82
CA PHE A 47 -2.45 -13.20 5.35
C PHE A 47 -2.27 -13.77 6.76
N HIS A 48 -1.07 -14.25 7.10
CA HIS A 48 -0.76 -14.61 8.49
C HIS A 48 -0.75 -13.37 9.38
N LEU A 49 -0.24 -12.24 8.87
CA LEU A 49 -0.15 -11.00 9.62
C LEU A 49 -1.54 -10.45 10.00
N VAL A 50 -2.49 -10.41 9.06
CA VAL A 50 -3.85 -9.87 9.32
C VAL A 50 -4.71 -10.71 10.26
N ALA A 51 -4.29 -11.94 10.57
CA ALA A 51 -4.96 -12.79 11.55
C ALA A 51 -4.55 -12.47 12.99
N ARG A 52 -3.52 -11.65 13.21
CA ARG A 52 -3.01 -11.28 14.53
C ARG A 52 -3.79 -10.10 15.10
N GLU A 53 -4.15 -10.16 16.38
CA GLU A 53 -4.91 -9.08 17.04
C GLU A 53 -4.17 -7.75 17.07
N ALA A 54 -2.85 -7.77 17.24
CA ALA A 54 -2.01 -6.58 17.29
C ALA A 54 -1.79 -5.89 15.94
N VAL A 55 -2.37 -6.42 14.85
CA VAL A 55 -2.19 -5.89 13.49
C VAL A 55 -3.48 -5.23 13.04
N GLU A 56 -3.45 -3.92 12.89
CA GLU A 56 -4.57 -3.19 12.30
C GLU A 56 -4.67 -3.51 10.80
N SER A 57 -5.81 -4.03 10.39
CA SER A 57 -6.08 -4.38 8.99
C SER A 57 -7.51 -4.08 8.59
N ARG A 58 -7.72 -3.86 7.29
CA ARG A 58 -9.01 -3.53 6.69
C ARG A 58 -9.21 -4.29 5.38
N LEU A 59 -10.34 -4.94 5.24
CA LEU A 59 -10.79 -5.54 3.98
C LEU A 59 -11.90 -4.67 3.39
N ILE A 60 -11.68 -4.20 2.17
CA ILE A 60 -12.64 -3.43 1.39
C ILE A 60 -13.09 -4.30 0.22
N GLU A 61 -14.39 -4.48 0.06
CA GLU A 61 -14.97 -5.21 -1.08
C GLU A 61 -16.00 -4.35 -1.79
N ARG A 62 -15.94 -4.34 -3.12
CA ARG A 62 -16.97 -3.80 -4.00
C ARG A 62 -17.76 -4.94 -4.62
N ARG A 63 -19.09 -4.87 -4.53
CA ARG A 63 -20.02 -5.83 -5.13
C ARG A 63 -21.01 -5.09 -6.02
N MET A 64 -21.41 -5.73 -7.12
CA MET A 64 -22.49 -5.24 -7.98
C MET A 64 -23.79 -5.96 -7.59
N LYS A 65 -24.88 -5.21 -7.46
CA LYS A 65 -26.24 -5.74 -7.36
C LYS A 65 -27.07 -5.10 -8.47
N GLY A 66 -27.17 -5.77 -9.61
CA GLY A 66 -27.65 -5.14 -10.85
C GLY A 66 -26.73 -3.99 -11.26
N ALA A 67 -27.31 -2.82 -11.52
CA ALA A 67 -26.57 -1.60 -11.85
C ALA A 67 -26.00 -0.85 -10.63
N GLN A 68 -26.28 -1.29 -9.41
CA GLN A 68 -25.87 -0.59 -8.19
C GLN A 68 -24.57 -1.15 -7.60
N GLU A 69 -23.62 -0.26 -7.29
CA GLU A 69 -22.43 -0.61 -6.52
C GLU A 69 -22.73 -0.66 -5.03
N HIS A 70 -22.21 -1.69 -4.35
CA HIS A 70 -22.28 -1.86 -2.91
C HIS A 70 -20.87 -2.04 -2.36
N TRP A 71 -20.51 -1.21 -1.39
CA TRP A 71 -19.20 -1.23 -0.74
C TRP A 71 -19.33 -1.77 0.68
N THR A 72 -18.39 -2.63 1.06
CA THR A 72 -18.30 -3.17 2.42
C THR A 72 -16.90 -2.98 2.97
N LEU A 73 -16.82 -2.62 4.25
CA LEU A 73 -15.57 -2.47 5.00
C LEU A 73 -15.63 -3.42 6.20
N ARG A 74 -14.56 -4.18 6.41
CA ARG A 74 -14.37 -5.05 7.57
C ARG A 74 -13.02 -4.78 8.21
N HIS A 75 -13.00 -4.68 9.53
CA HIS A 75 -11.77 -4.50 10.30
C HIS A 75 -11.23 -5.84 10.80
N GLY A 76 -9.90 -5.90 10.97
CA GLY A 76 -9.19 -7.04 11.54
C GLY A 76 -9.42 -7.23 13.04
N PRO A 77 -8.94 -8.35 13.61
CA PRO A 77 -8.22 -9.43 12.92
C PRO A 77 -9.13 -10.27 12.02
N MET A 78 -8.60 -10.77 10.90
CA MET A 78 -9.36 -11.59 9.95
C MET A 78 -8.63 -12.91 9.70
N PRO A 79 -9.22 -14.07 10.08
CA PRO A 79 -8.60 -15.34 9.75
C PRO A 79 -8.64 -15.57 8.23
N ARG A 80 -7.69 -16.35 7.71
CA ARG A 80 -7.55 -16.62 6.26
C ARG A 80 -8.84 -17.07 5.57
N ARG A 81 -9.68 -17.83 6.27
CA ARG A 81 -11.00 -18.32 5.80
C ARG A 81 -12.03 -17.21 5.59
N ALA A 82 -11.87 -16.08 6.26
CA ALA A 82 -12.75 -14.94 6.15
C ALA A 82 -12.36 -13.98 5.02
N LEU A 83 -11.23 -14.24 4.34
CA LEU A 83 -10.79 -13.48 3.18
C LEU A 83 -11.41 -14.03 1.89
N PRO A 84 -11.72 -13.16 0.91
CA PRO A 84 -12.18 -13.56 -0.40
C PRO A 84 -11.22 -14.54 -1.11
N PRO A 85 -11.71 -15.40 -2.01
CA PRO A 85 -10.84 -16.11 -2.94
C PRO A 85 -9.98 -15.15 -3.76
N LEU A 86 -8.72 -15.50 -3.99
CA LEU A 86 -7.75 -14.61 -4.65
C LEU A 86 -8.11 -14.27 -6.09
N ARG A 87 -8.85 -15.15 -6.76
CA ARG A 87 -9.34 -14.95 -8.13
C ARG A 87 -10.60 -14.09 -8.19
N ARG A 88 -11.28 -13.86 -7.05
CA ARG A 88 -12.43 -12.95 -7.02
C ARG A 88 -11.90 -11.52 -7.18
N PRO A 89 -12.38 -10.75 -8.17
CA PRO A 89 -11.96 -9.36 -8.33
C PRO A 89 -12.61 -8.44 -7.29
N ALA A 90 -12.27 -7.16 -7.35
CA ALA A 90 -12.98 -6.08 -6.66
C ALA A 90 -12.94 -6.14 -5.12
N TRP A 91 -11.80 -6.56 -4.55
CA TRP A 91 -11.51 -6.40 -3.13
C TRP A 91 -10.05 -6.02 -2.91
N THR A 92 -9.77 -5.37 -1.78
CA THR A 92 -8.41 -4.99 -1.36
C THR A 92 -8.27 -5.24 0.14
N LEU A 93 -7.12 -5.79 0.54
CA LEU A 93 -6.73 -5.93 1.94
C LEU A 93 -5.61 -4.92 2.25
N LEU A 94 -5.81 -4.12 3.28
CA LEU A 94 -4.88 -3.11 3.75
C LEU A 94 -4.38 -3.49 5.14
N VAL A 95 -3.08 -3.30 5.37
CA VAL A 95 -2.43 -3.50 6.68
C VAL A 95 -1.74 -2.19 7.05
N GLN A 96 -1.94 -1.73 8.27
CA GLN A 96 -1.28 -0.53 8.80
C GLN A 96 0.02 -0.91 9.51
N GLY A 97 1.01 -0.01 9.52
CA GLY A 97 2.25 -0.18 10.27
C GLY A 97 3.05 -1.42 9.86
N LEU A 98 3.07 -1.77 8.57
CA LEU A 98 3.77 -2.97 8.09
C LEU A 98 5.25 -2.99 8.51
N ASP A 99 5.88 -1.82 8.53
CA ASP A 99 7.25 -1.57 8.96
C ASP A 99 7.52 -1.96 10.44
N LEU A 100 6.49 -1.98 11.29
CA LEU A 100 6.60 -2.45 12.68
C LEU A 100 6.52 -3.97 12.81
N HIS A 101 6.16 -4.67 11.73
CA HIS A 101 5.86 -6.10 11.72
C HIS A 101 6.76 -6.92 10.79
N VAL A 102 7.41 -6.27 9.83
CA VAL A 102 8.30 -6.87 8.84
C VAL A 102 9.67 -6.16 8.93
N PRO A 103 10.72 -6.87 9.36
CA PRO A 103 12.08 -6.33 9.42
C PRO A 103 12.65 -5.88 8.08
#